data_AF-A0A9D1K555-F1
#
_entry.id   AF-A0A9D1K555-F1
#
_cell.length_a   1.000
_cell.length_b   1.000
_cell.length_c   1.000
_cell.angle_alpha   90.00
_cell.angle_beta   90.00
_cell.angle_gamma   90.00
#
_symmetry.space_group_name_H-M   'P 1'
#
loop_
_entity.id
_entity.type
_entity.pdbx_description
1 polymer ?
#
loop_
_entity_poly.entity_id
_entity_poly.type
_entity_poly.pdbx_seq_one_letter_code
_entity_poly.pdbx_strand_id
1 'polypeptide(L)'
;MQPILLVRAARPGAIYLNGRFAGEVEEARETALPIAAQGAQILQFFPYDDSLPMARRLVFARGKPVVSAWNGLAGIRAVVWPCGALELELEPAGTCKDSAHARRVGEMDVLEEKTDAGERLTLSRAGQVLLRVEGREATLRADGSVYALSDLGDEVGHARAAVYTPTAEGYSLATSDMLWAQGGPAWPQTPEACALAALQAQLLGLSGEADGYLAAGYACASAPLSEIVEGFDACVRMKFPLPSGESAVALLRLAGDNLLEAVPVLYSVSPTGGAQGPYRLEHLRREETAPLP
;
A
#
# COMPACT_ATOMS: atom_id res chain seq x y z
N MET A 1 -21.78 14.81 -1.28
CA MET A 1 -20.40 15.27 -1.54
C MET A 1 -20.09 14.96 -3.00
N GLN A 2 -19.58 15.93 -3.77
CA GLN A 2 -19.12 15.66 -5.13
C GLN A 2 -17.71 15.07 -5.03
N PRO A 3 -17.46 13.84 -5.51
CA PRO A 3 -16.13 13.27 -5.45
C PRO A 3 -15.17 14.00 -6.40
N ILE A 4 -13.90 14.02 -6.00
CA ILE A 4 -12.79 14.49 -6.83
C ILE A 4 -11.91 13.29 -7.12
N LEU A 5 -11.65 13.06 -8.40
CA LEU A 5 -10.72 12.03 -8.86
C LEU A 5 -9.34 12.66 -9.06
N LEU A 6 -8.34 12.20 -8.33
CA LEU A 6 -6.94 12.61 -8.47
C LEU A 6 -6.21 11.53 -9.26
N VAL A 7 -5.88 11.83 -10.52
CA VAL A 7 -5.30 10.85 -11.43
C VAL A 7 -3.81 11.11 -11.58
N ARG A 8 -3.00 10.06 -11.40
CA ARG A 8 -1.59 9.99 -11.79
C ARG A 8 -1.36 8.76 -12.66
N ALA A 9 -0.22 8.71 -13.35
CA ALA A 9 0.15 7.56 -14.16
C ALA A 9 1.67 7.33 -14.08
N ALA A 10 2.08 6.07 -14.03
CA ALA A 10 3.50 5.69 -14.03
C ALA A 10 4.22 6.05 -15.36
N ARG A 11 3.45 6.42 -16.39
CA ARG A 11 3.93 6.89 -17.70
C ARG A 11 3.21 8.17 -18.07
N PRO A 12 3.89 9.16 -18.68
CA PRO A 12 3.22 10.36 -19.18
C PRO A 12 2.16 10.05 -20.24
N GLY A 13 1.04 10.78 -20.22
CA GLY A 13 0.04 10.67 -21.27
C GLY A 13 -1.18 11.57 -21.10
N ALA A 14 -2.08 11.51 -22.06
CA ALA A 14 -3.32 12.28 -22.09
C ALA A 14 -4.48 11.52 -21.44
N ILE A 15 -5.30 12.21 -20.66
CA ILE A 15 -6.52 11.67 -20.05
C ILE A 15 -7.78 12.31 -20.62
N TYR A 16 -8.79 11.49 -20.83
CA TYR A 16 -10.12 11.91 -21.24
C TYR A 16 -11.16 11.38 -20.25
N LEU A 17 -12.11 12.23 -19.88
CA LEU A 17 -13.22 11.88 -19.02
C LEU A 17 -14.52 12.02 -19.81
N ASN A 18 -15.26 10.92 -19.95
CA ASN A 18 -16.48 10.85 -20.75
C ASN A 18 -16.28 11.37 -22.20
N GLY A 19 -15.15 11.02 -22.81
CA GLY A 19 -14.79 11.42 -24.17
C GLY A 19 -14.32 12.87 -24.32
N ARG A 20 -14.20 13.64 -23.24
CA ARG A 20 -13.67 15.01 -23.25
C ARG A 20 -12.24 15.03 -22.73
N PHE A 21 -11.36 15.77 -23.41
CA PHE A 21 -10.01 15.98 -22.93
C PHE A 21 -10.05 16.61 -21.54
N ALA A 22 -9.37 15.97 -20.60
CA ALA A 22 -9.44 16.29 -19.17
C ALA A 22 -8.07 16.76 -18.63
N GLY A 23 -6.99 16.53 -19.37
CA GLY A 23 -5.65 16.98 -19.04
C GLY A 23 -4.58 15.99 -19.45
N GLU A 24 -3.37 16.23 -18.96
CA GLU A 24 -2.23 15.33 -19.05
C GLU A 24 -1.86 14.85 -17.64
N VAL A 25 -1.26 13.68 -17.53
CA VAL A 25 -0.80 13.09 -16.27
C VAL A 25 0.60 12.52 -16.46
N GLU A 26 1.36 12.51 -15.38
CA GLU A 26 2.68 11.88 -15.26
C GLU A 26 2.88 11.46 -13.79
N GLU A 27 3.96 10.75 -13.50
CA GLU A 27 4.17 10.15 -12.18
C GLU A 27 4.25 11.21 -11.06
N ALA A 28 4.98 12.30 -11.33
CA ALA A 28 5.18 13.38 -10.37
C ALA A 28 4.02 14.38 -10.28
N ARG A 29 3.00 14.26 -11.15
CA ARG A 29 1.95 15.28 -11.27
C ARG A 29 0.55 14.67 -11.40
N GLU A 30 -0.24 14.92 -10.37
CA GLU A 30 -1.65 14.57 -10.34
C GLU A 30 -2.52 15.58 -11.08
N THR A 31 -3.54 15.07 -11.78
CA THR A 31 -4.61 15.89 -12.35
C THR A 31 -5.92 15.65 -11.60
N ALA A 32 -6.50 16.73 -11.08
CA ALA A 32 -7.76 16.69 -10.35
C ALA A 32 -8.95 16.85 -11.30
N LEU A 33 -9.85 15.87 -11.28
CA LEU A 33 -11.03 15.79 -12.14
C LEU A 33 -12.30 15.76 -11.29
N PRO A 34 -13.21 16.74 -11.44
CA PRO A 34 -14.53 16.64 -10.83
C PRO A 34 -15.32 15.53 -11.53
N ILE A 35 -15.90 14.62 -10.75
CA ILE A 35 -16.73 13.53 -11.27
C ILE A 35 -18.14 13.60 -10.70
N ALA A 36 -19.11 13.05 -11.44
CA ALA A 36 -20.46 12.96 -10.95
C ALA A 36 -20.53 11.99 -9.76
N ALA A 37 -21.29 12.33 -8.72
CA ALA A 37 -21.44 11.49 -7.53
C ALA A 37 -22.23 10.19 -7.80
N GLN A 38 -22.88 10.06 -8.96
CA GLN A 38 -23.73 8.93 -9.30
C GLN A 38 -23.51 8.51 -10.76
N GLY A 39 -23.47 7.20 -10.97
CA GLY A 39 -23.44 6.60 -12.31
C GLY A 39 -22.03 6.26 -12.78
N ALA A 40 -21.92 5.97 -14.07
CA ALA A 40 -20.66 5.57 -14.69
C ALA A 40 -19.91 6.80 -15.24
N GLN A 41 -18.60 6.82 -15.03
CA GLN A 41 -17.63 7.72 -15.63
C GLN A 41 -16.68 6.89 -16.50
N ILE A 42 -16.44 7.31 -17.73
CA ILE A 42 -15.49 6.64 -18.62
C ILE A 42 -14.17 7.40 -18.58
N LEU A 43 -13.16 6.82 -17.96
CA LEU A 43 -11.79 7.33 -18.00
C LEU A 43 -11.05 6.67 -19.15
N GLN A 44 -10.43 7.45 -20.02
CA GLN A 44 -9.55 6.96 -21.06
C GLN A 44 -8.16 7.57 -20.85
N PHE A 45 -7.14 6.77 -21.08
CA PHE A 45 -5.74 7.17 -20.96
C PHE A 45 -4.97 6.74 -22.21
N PHE A 46 -4.22 7.69 -22.76
CA PHE A 46 -3.39 7.53 -23.96
C PHE A 46 -1.95 7.85 -23.57
N PRO A 47 -1.14 6.81 -23.27
CA PRO A 47 0.29 6.97 -23.04
C PRO A 47 0.98 7.65 -24.23
N TYR A 48 2.04 8.41 -23.94
CA TYR A 48 2.89 9.01 -24.98
C TYR A 48 4.05 8.11 -25.44
N ASP A 49 4.17 6.92 -24.84
CA ASP A 49 5.16 5.90 -25.17
C ASP A 49 4.54 4.70 -25.92
N ASP A 50 5.27 3.59 -26.00
CA ASP A 50 4.84 2.34 -26.68
C ASP A 50 3.74 1.58 -25.91
N SER A 51 3.29 2.07 -24.74
CA SER A 51 2.28 1.39 -23.92
C SER A 51 0.89 1.45 -24.56
N LEU A 52 0.07 0.44 -24.29
CA LEU A 52 -1.27 0.37 -24.88
C LEU A 52 -2.22 1.40 -24.23
N PRO A 53 -3.04 2.11 -25.03
CA PRO A 53 -4.12 2.93 -24.50
C PRO A 53 -5.11 2.10 -23.67
N MET A 54 -5.72 2.72 -22.68
CA MET A 54 -6.69 2.05 -21.82
C MET A 54 -7.96 2.87 -21.61
N ALA A 55 -9.08 2.18 -21.44
CA ALA A 55 -10.36 2.77 -21.06
C ALA A 55 -10.98 2.00 -19.89
N ARG A 56 -11.47 2.71 -18.88
CA ARG A 56 -12.08 2.15 -17.67
C ARG A 56 -13.41 2.81 -17.38
N ARG A 57 -14.40 1.97 -17.03
CA ARG A 57 -15.72 2.40 -16.59
C ARG A 57 -15.73 2.43 -15.07
N LEU A 58 -15.63 3.62 -14.50
CA LEU A 58 -15.64 3.85 -13.06
C LEU A 58 -17.07 4.13 -12.61
N VAL A 59 -17.64 3.30 -11.73
CA VAL A 59 -19.03 3.46 -11.27
C VAL A 59 -19.06 3.98 -9.84
N PHE A 60 -19.90 5.00 -9.62
CA PHE A 60 -20.06 5.66 -8.34
C PHE A 60 -21.52 5.64 -7.88
N ALA A 61 -21.71 5.56 -6.56
CA ALA A 61 -22.98 5.75 -5.88
C ALA A 61 -22.77 6.68 -4.68
N ARG A 62 -23.57 7.75 -4.59
CA ARG A 62 -23.49 8.75 -3.50
C ARG A 62 -22.07 9.31 -3.26
N GLY A 63 -21.28 9.40 -4.31
CA GLY A 63 -19.91 9.91 -4.27
C GLY A 63 -18.84 8.88 -3.92
N LYS A 64 -19.22 7.62 -3.69
CA LYS A 64 -18.30 6.51 -3.38
C LYS A 64 -18.23 5.53 -4.55
N PRO A 65 -17.08 4.86 -4.79
CA PRO A 65 -17.00 3.73 -5.71
C PRO A 65 -18.00 2.64 -5.36
N VAL A 66 -18.57 1.99 -6.37
CA VAL A 66 -19.36 0.76 -6.21
C VAL A 66 -18.40 -0.42 -6.35
N VAL A 67 -18.08 -1.10 -5.26
CA VAL A 67 -17.00 -2.11 -5.20
C VAL A 67 -17.12 -3.16 -6.31
N SER A 68 -18.34 -3.69 -6.50
CA SER A 68 -18.61 -4.72 -7.52
C SER A 68 -18.30 -4.30 -8.96
N ALA A 69 -18.34 -3.00 -9.26
CA ALA A 69 -18.01 -2.47 -10.58
C ALA A 69 -16.52 -2.14 -10.75
N TRP A 70 -15.77 -2.11 -9.64
CA TRP A 70 -14.33 -1.84 -9.62
C TRP A 70 -13.49 -3.12 -9.54
N ASN A 71 -14.05 -4.21 -9.03
CA ASN A 71 -13.39 -5.51 -9.02
C ASN A 71 -13.01 -5.95 -10.45
N GLY A 72 -11.82 -6.52 -10.59
CA GLY A 72 -11.25 -6.94 -11.87
C GLY A 72 -10.85 -5.82 -12.85
N LEU A 73 -10.94 -4.54 -12.49
CA LEU A 73 -10.46 -3.46 -13.36
C LEU A 73 -8.93 -3.49 -13.43
N ALA A 74 -8.37 -4.02 -14.51
CA ALA A 74 -6.92 -4.12 -14.70
C ALA A 74 -6.24 -2.74 -14.90
N GLY A 75 -4.98 -2.62 -14.54
CA GLY A 75 -4.16 -1.44 -14.84
C GLY A 75 -4.59 -0.15 -14.14
N ILE A 76 -5.38 -0.27 -13.07
CA ILE A 76 -5.65 0.84 -12.15
C ILE A 76 -5.41 0.38 -10.73
N ARG A 77 -5.02 1.31 -9.85
CA ARG A 77 -5.04 1.14 -8.39
C ARG A 77 -5.65 2.39 -7.78
N ALA A 78 -6.49 2.24 -6.78
CA ALA A 78 -7.22 3.36 -6.20
C ALA A 78 -7.23 3.38 -4.68
N VAL A 79 -7.25 4.58 -4.11
CA VAL A 79 -7.45 4.83 -2.67
C VAL A 79 -8.60 5.80 -2.50
N VAL A 80 -9.62 5.40 -1.74
CA VAL A 80 -10.72 6.30 -1.34
C VAL A 80 -10.38 6.95 -0.01
N TRP A 81 -10.33 8.28 -0.01
CA TRP A 81 -10.08 9.06 1.19
C TRP A 81 -11.38 9.51 1.89
N PRO A 82 -11.35 9.71 3.21
CA PRO A 82 -12.51 10.10 4.02
C PRO A 82 -13.19 11.40 3.57
N CYS A 83 -12.42 12.32 2.98
CA CYS A 83 -12.90 13.61 2.47
C CYS A 83 -13.63 13.51 1.12
N GLY A 84 -13.80 12.30 0.56
CA GLY A 84 -14.43 12.07 -0.74
C GLY A 84 -13.49 12.25 -1.94
N ALA A 85 -12.19 12.46 -1.71
CA ALA A 85 -11.18 12.35 -2.75
C ALA A 85 -10.93 10.87 -3.08
N LEU A 86 -10.74 10.57 -4.35
CA LEU A 86 -10.31 9.26 -4.83
C LEU A 86 -9.01 9.42 -5.60
N GLU A 87 -7.95 8.81 -5.10
CA GLU A 87 -6.69 8.72 -5.82
C GLU A 87 -6.73 7.53 -6.75
N LEU A 88 -6.24 7.75 -7.97
CA LEU A 88 -6.20 6.75 -9.01
C LEU A 88 -4.84 6.79 -9.67
N GLU A 89 -4.14 5.68 -9.58
CA GLU A 89 -2.92 5.43 -10.34
C GLU A 89 -3.23 4.56 -11.54
N LEU A 90 -2.73 5.00 -12.70
CA LEU A 90 -2.86 4.29 -13.96
C LEU A 90 -1.57 3.53 -14.27
N GLU A 91 -1.71 2.23 -14.45
CA GLU A 91 -0.65 1.30 -14.84
C GLU A 91 -1.07 0.64 -16.15
N PRO A 92 -0.86 1.29 -17.32
CA PRO A 92 -1.17 0.67 -18.59
C PRO A 92 -0.34 -0.61 -18.75
N ALA A 93 -0.88 -1.59 -19.47
CA ALA A 93 -0.09 -2.76 -19.84
C ALA A 93 1.08 -2.30 -20.72
N GLY A 94 2.30 -2.42 -20.18
CA GLY A 94 3.51 -2.14 -20.92
C GLY A 94 3.81 -3.26 -21.92
N THR A 95 4.47 -2.92 -23.01
CA THR A 95 5.31 -3.89 -23.72
C THR A 95 6.55 -4.10 -22.86
N CYS A 96 6.63 -5.21 -22.12
CA CYS A 96 7.75 -5.49 -21.22
C CYS A 96 9.09 -5.31 -21.95
N LYS A 97 9.84 -4.25 -21.59
CA LYS A 97 11.21 -3.98 -22.05
C LYS A 97 12.20 -3.94 -20.88
N ASP A 98 11.84 -4.50 -19.72
CA ASP A 98 12.80 -4.65 -18.63
C ASP A 98 13.62 -5.93 -18.79
N SER A 99 14.90 -5.82 -18.45
CA SER A 99 15.93 -6.85 -18.62
C SER A 99 15.72 -8.02 -17.66
N ALA A 100 14.63 -8.74 -17.83
CA ALA A 100 14.38 -9.96 -17.08
C ALA A 100 15.39 -11.02 -17.51
N HIS A 101 16.15 -11.54 -16.55
CA HIS A 101 17.10 -12.61 -16.79
C HIS A 101 16.38 -13.93 -16.50
N ALA A 102 16.10 -14.68 -17.57
CA ALA A 102 15.49 -16.00 -17.47
C ALA A 102 16.57 -17.08 -17.56
N ARG A 103 16.57 -18.01 -16.61
CA ARG A 103 17.44 -19.19 -16.64
C ARG A 103 16.71 -20.44 -16.16
N ARG A 104 17.20 -21.60 -16.59
CA ARG A 104 16.68 -22.91 -16.20
C ARG A 104 17.57 -23.52 -15.12
N VAL A 105 16.99 -23.98 -14.02
CA VAL A 105 17.67 -24.73 -12.96
C VAL A 105 16.93 -26.06 -12.79
N GLY A 106 17.48 -27.14 -13.38
CA GLY A 106 16.79 -28.42 -13.47
C GLY A 106 15.48 -28.30 -14.27
N GLU A 107 14.35 -28.63 -13.65
CA GLU A 107 13.02 -28.50 -14.23
C GLU A 107 12.36 -27.14 -13.97
N MET A 108 13.04 -26.23 -13.30
CA MET A 108 12.47 -24.94 -12.89
C MET A 108 12.94 -23.80 -13.79
N ASP A 109 12.01 -22.94 -14.14
CA ASP A 109 12.27 -21.64 -14.74
C ASP A 109 12.44 -20.61 -13.64
N VAL A 110 13.55 -19.88 -13.69
CA VAL A 110 13.93 -18.82 -12.77
C VAL A 110 13.90 -17.51 -13.55
N LEU A 111 13.06 -16.58 -13.13
CA LEU A 111 12.98 -15.23 -13.68
C LEU A 111 13.45 -14.24 -12.62
N GLU A 112 14.53 -13.53 -12.93
CA GLU A 112 15.13 -12.48 -12.10
C GLU A 112 14.85 -11.13 -12.76
N GLU A 113 14.15 -10.25 -12.06
CA GLU A 113 13.74 -8.92 -12.53
C GLU A 113 14.27 -7.84 -11.57
N LYS A 114 14.66 -6.69 -12.12
CA LYS A 114 14.90 -5.50 -11.31
C LYS A 114 13.60 -4.72 -11.15
N THR A 115 13.29 -4.31 -9.93
CA THR A 115 12.10 -3.53 -9.60
C THR A 115 12.48 -2.30 -8.79
N ASP A 116 11.53 -1.40 -8.56
CA ASP A 116 11.75 -0.22 -7.70
C ASP A 116 12.06 -0.61 -6.25
N ALA A 117 11.59 -1.80 -5.82
CA ALA A 117 11.89 -2.37 -4.50
C ALA A 117 13.24 -3.10 -4.44
N GLY A 118 13.92 -3.28 -5.57
CA GLY A 118 15.21 -3.97 -5.70
C GLY A 118 15.16 -5.11 -6.72
N GLU A 119 14.93 -6.32 -6.25
CA GLU A 119 14.93 -7.56 -7.02
C GLU A 119 13.64 -8.33 -6.82
N ARG A 120 13.10 -8.87 -7.91
CA ARG A 120 12.00 -9.84 -7.90
C ARG A 120 12.47 -11.14 -8.49
N LEU A 121 12.20 -12.22 -7.75
CA LEU A 121 12.48 -13.59 -8.18
C LEU A 121 11.16 -14.34 -8.34
N THR A 122 10.89 -14.82 -9.56
CA THR A 122 9.77 -15.73 -9.83
C THR A 122 10.31 -17.11 -10.20
N LEU A 123 9.88 -18.12 -9.45
CA LEU A 123 10.16 -19.52 -9.73
C LEU A 123 8.92 -20.18 -10.30
N SER A 124 9.05 -20.87 -11.42
CA SER A 124 7.94 -21.59 -12.04
C SER A 124 8.35 -22.95 -12.59
N ARG A 125 7.37 -23.83 -12.78
CA ARG A 125 7.55 -25.15 -13.41
C ARG A 125 6.38 -25.40 -14.34
N ALA A 126 6.70 -25.68 -15.61
CA ALA A 126 5.69 -25.92 -16.66
C ALA A 126 4.60 -24.81 -16.73
N GLY A 127 4.99 -23.55 -16.51
CA GLY A 127 4.09 -22.40 -16.54
C GLY A 127 3.32 -22.12 -15.25
N GLN A 128 3.41 -23.00 -14.24
CA GLN A 128 2.84 -22.75 -12.91
C GLN A 128 3.86 -22.02 -12.02
N VAL A 129 3.46 -20.87 -11.45
CA VAL A 129 4.28 -20.15 -10.47
C VAL A 129 4.31 -20.94 -9.16
N LEU A 130 5.51 -21.28 -8.70
CA LEU A 130 5.75 -21.98 -7.44
C LEU A 130 6.06 -21.02 -6.29
N LEU A 131 6.77 -19.93 -6.59
CA LEU A 131 7.11 -18.88 -5.65
C LEU A 131 7.32 -17.57 -6.40
N ARG A 132 6.86 -16.48 -5.81
CA ARG A 132 7.25 -15.12 -6.21
C ARG A 132 7.61 -14.35 -4.95
N VAL A 133 8.82 -13.78 -4.93
CA VAL A 133 9.31 -12.93 -3.85
C VAL A 133 9.90 -11.66 -4.43
N GLU A 134 9.84 -10.59 -3.64
CA GLU A 134 10.36 -9.27 -4.02
C GLU A 134 10.91 -8.55 -2.79
N GLY A 135 12.03 -7.87 -2.96
CA GLY A 135 12.67 -7.09 -1.91
C GLY A 135 13.97 -6.47 -2.40
N ARG A 136 14.72 -5.84 -1.49
CA ARG A 136 16.05 -5.30 -1.75
C ARG A 136 17.01 -6.35 -2.29
N GLU A 137 16.86 -7.61 -1.85
CA GLU A 137 17.59 -8.77 -2.35
C GLU A 137 16.62 -9.94 -2.51
N ALA A 138 16.73 -10.68 -3.62
CA ALA A 138 15.97 -11.91 -3.85
C ALA A 138 16.84 -12.96 -4.54
N THR A 139 17.23 -14.01 -3.83
CA THR A 139 18.26 -14.95 -4.32
C THR A 139 17.85 -16.41 -4.17
N LEU A 140 17.97 -17.18 -5.26
CA LEU A 140 17.94 -18.64 -5.23
C LEU A 140 19.33 -19.18 -4.83
N ARG A 141 19.40 -19.89 -3.70
CA ARG A 141 20.61 -20.49 -3.15
C ARG A 141 20.89 -21.86 -3.78
N ALA A 142 22.13 -22.34 -3.63
CA ALA A 142 22.60 -23.60 -4.21
C ALA A 142 21.88 -24.85 -3.66
N ASP A 143 21.35 -24.77 -2.44
CA ASP A 143 20.53 -25.81 -1.81
C ASP A 143 19.05 -25.80 -2.28
N GLY A 144 18.71 -24.90 -3.20
CA GLY A 144 17.36 -24.73 -3.74
C GLY A 144 16.46 -23.85 -2.88
N SER A 145 16.91 -23.38 -1.71
CA SER A 145 16.15 -22.41 -0.91
C SER A 145 16.18 -21.02 -1.54
N VAL A 146 15.17 -20.22 -1.24
CA VAL A 146 15.07 -18.83 -1.68
C VAL A 146 15.19 -17.92 -0.48
N TYR A 147 16.08 -16.94 -0.57
CA TYR A 147 16.21 -15.86 0.40
C TYR A 147 15.61 -14.58 -0.18
N ALA A 148 14.85 -13.87 0.63
CA ALA A 148 14.35 -12.54 0.31
C ALA A 148 14.60 -11.60 1.49
N LEU A 149 15.15 -10.41 1.20
CA LEU A 149 15.30 -9.32 2.14
C LEU A 149 14.47 -8.14 1.66
N SER A 150 13.39 -7.83 2.36
CA SER A 150 12.43 -6.80 1.95
C SER A 150 12.35 -5.71 3.01
N ASP A 151 12.56 -4.46 2.62
CA ASP A 151 12.24 -3.32 3.47
C ASP A 151 10.70 -3.22 3.60
N LEU A 152 10.18 -3.05 4.81
CA LEU A 152 8.74 -3.05 5.07
C LEU A 152 8.09 -1.67 4.87
N GLY A 153 8.91 -0.62 4.68
CA GLY A 153 8.45 0.73 4.37
C GLY A 153 7.66 1.40 5.50
N ASP A 154 7.82 0.93 6.73
CA ASP A 154 7.22 1.54 7.91
C ASP A 154 8.09 2.67 8.48
N GLU A 155 7.54 3.42 9.43
CA GLU A 155 8.10 4.67 9.91
C GLU A 155 9.45 4.50 10.59
N VAL A 156 9.69 3.36 11.25
CA VAL A 156 10.93 3.12 12.01
C VAL A 156 11.99 2.32 11.24
N GLY A 157 11.66 1.88 10.02
CA GLY A 157 12.61 1.25 9.11
C GLY A 157 12.85 -0.23 9.40
N HIS A 158 11.79 -1.00 9.63
CA HIS A 158 11.86 -2.46 9.67
C HIS A 158 12.16 -3.07 8.30
N ALA A 159 12.86 -4.19 8.31
CA ALA A 159 13.06 -5.07 7.18
C ALA A 159 12.75 -6.51 7.59
N ARG A 160 12.36 -7.34 6.62
CA ARG A 160 12.10 -8.76 6.81
C ARG A 160 13.10 -9.59 6.00
N ALA A 161 13.82 -10.45 6.69
CA ALA A 161 14.62 -11.51 6.08
C ALA A 161 13.80 -12.81 6.10
N ALA A 162 13.41 -13.31 4.94
CA ALA A 162 12.61 -14.52 4.78
C ALA A 162 13.41 -15.58 4.02
N VAL A 163 13.32 -16.83 4.48
CA VAL A 163 13.85 -17.99 3.78
C VAL A 163 12.70 -18.94 3.44
N TYR A 164 12.61 -19.32 2.17
CA TYR A 164 11.65 -20.28 1.65
C TYR A 164 12.36 -21.55 1.23
N THR A 165 11.85 -22.71 1.63
CA THR A 165 12.42 -24.01 1.27
C THR A 165 11.50 -24.75 0.29
N PRO A 166 12.06 -25.56 -0.62
CA PRO A 166 11.27 -26.39 -1.51
C PRO A 166 10.40 -27.41 -0.75
N THR A 167 9.18 -27.60 -1.23
CA THR A 167 8.25 -28.65 -0.79
C THR A 167 7.79 -29.46 -2.01
N ALA A 168 6.97 -30.49 -1.80
CA ALA A 168 6.39 -31.26 -2.89
C ALA A 168 5.47 -30.43 -3.81
N GLU A 169 4.85 -29.37 -3.26
CA GLU A 169 3.86 -28.53 -3.96
C GLU A 169 4.43 -27.18 -4.43
N GLY A 170 5.66 -26.84 -4.05
CA GLY A 170 6.28 -25.56 -4.40
C GLY A 170 7.31 -25.13 -3.36
N TYR A 171 7.03 -24.01 -2.69
CA TYR A 171 7.88 -23.44 -1.66
C TYR A 171 7.05 -23.07 -0.43
N SER A 172 7.63 -23.24 0.76
CA SER A 172 7.04 -22.79 2.02
C SER A 172 8.01 -21.90 2.78
N LEU A 173 7.48 -20.90 3.50
CA LEU A 173 8.26 -20.06 4.40
C LEU A 173 8.84 -20.93 5.54
N ALA A 174 10.16 -21.00 5.63
CA ALA A 174 10.89 -21.74 6.65
C ALA A 174 11.27 -20.87 7.84
N THR A 175 11.80 -19.67 7.57
CA THR A 175 12.13 -18.67 8.60
C THR A 175 11.74 -17.28 8.14
N SER A 176 11.44 -16.41 9.10
CA SER A 176 11.16 -14.99 8.88
C SER A 176 11.65 -14.21 10.09
N ASP A 177 12.71 -13.44 9.91
CA ASP A 177 13.32 -12.62 10.95
C ASP A 177 13.04 -11.14 10.68
N MET A 178 12.71 -10.41 11.76
CA MET A 178 12.56 -8.95 11.71
C MET A 178 13.90 -8.29 12.01
N LEU A 179 14.28 -7.32 11.18
CA LEU A 179 15.57 -6.63 11.23
C LEU A 179 15.36 -5.12 11.08
N TRP A 180 16.42 -4.34 11.32
CA TRP A 180 16.47 -2.93 10.97
C TRP A 180 17.08 -2.75 9.59
N ALA A 181 16.36 -2.10 8.68
CA ALA A 181 16.80 -1.87 7.31
C ALA A 181 18.14 -1.13 7.22
N GLN A 182 18.39 -0.22 8.19
CA GLN A 182 19.55 0.67 8.26
C GLN A 182 20.44 0.41 9.50
N GLY A 183 20.38 -0.79 10.08
CA GLY A 183 21.22 -1.19 11.23
C GLY A 183 20.76 -0.67 12.61
N GLY A 184 19.73 0.17 12.65
CA GLY A 184 19.05 0.59 13.87
C GLY A 184 17.70 1.26 13.56
N PRO A 185 16.86 1.48 14.59
CA PRO A 185 15.55 2.09 14.42
C PRO A 185 15.66 3.58 14.13
N ALA A 186 14.82 4.07 13.22
CA ALA A 186 14.61 5.50 12.99
C ALA A 186 13.46 6.00 13.88
N TRP A 187 13.73 6.24 15.17
CA TRP A 187 12.66 6.62 16.09
C TRP A 187 11.90 7.88 15.65
N PRO A 188 10.56 7.88 15.74
CA PRO A 188 9.73 8.97 15.24
C PRO A 188 10.02 10.28 15.97
N GLN A 189 10.16 11.36 15.20
CA GLN A 189 10.49 12.70 15.72
C GLN A 189 9.31 13.68 15.69
N THR A 190 8.12 13.23 15.28
CA THR A 190 6.91 14.06 15.22
C THR A 190 5.71 13.34 15.84
N PRO A 191 4.67 14.09 16.26
CA PRO A 191 3.40 13.51 16.68
C PRO A 191 2.80 12.50 15.70
N GLU A 192 2.78 12.86 14.41
CA GLU A 192 2.23 12.02 13.34
C GLU A 192 3.06 10.74 13.16
N ALA A 193 4.38 10.86 13.12
CA ALA A 193 5.29 9.72 13.00
C ALA A 193 5.14 8.76 14.20
N CYS A 194 4.90 9.28 15.40
CA CYS A 194 4.63 8.47 16.59
C CYS A 194 3.35 7.63 16.44
N ALA A 195 2.28 8.25 15.92
CA ALA A 195 1.02 7.55 15.65
C ALA A 195 1.19 6.47 14.56
N LEU A 196 1.91 6.78 13.48
CA LEU A 196 2.22 5.82 12.41
C LEU A 196 3.02 4.63 12.93
N ALA A 197 4.13 4.90 13.64
CA ALA A 197 5.02 3.87 14.15
C ALA A 197 4.28 2.88 15.07
N ALA A 198 3.40 3.38 15.95
CA ALA A 198 2.62 2.51 16.84
C ALA A 198 1.65 1.60 16.08
N LEU A 199 0.90 2.15 15.13
CA LEU A 199 -0.08 1.37 14.36
C LEU A 199 0.59 0.40 13.38
N GLN A 200 1.69 0.81 12.74
CA GLN A 200 2.49 -0.03 11.84
C GLN A 200 3.17 -1.16 12.61
N ALA A 201 3.78 -0.89 13.78
CA ALA A 201 4.34 -1.93 14.64
C ALA A 201 3.27 -2.97 15.04
N GLN A 202 2.06 -2.51 15.38
CA GLN A 202 0.95 -3.42 15.69
C GLN A 202 0.51 -4.25 14.47
N LEU A 203 0.41 -3.65 13.28
CA LEU A 203 0.11 -4.37 12.03
C LEU A 203 1.18 -5.42 11.67
N LEU A 204 2.43 -5.15 12.04
CA LEU A 204 3.56 -6.09 11.87
C LEU A 204 3.63 -7.18 12.95
N GLY A 205 2.73 -7.17 13.94
CA GLY A 205 2.72 -8.12 15.05
C GLY A 205 3.76 -7.83 16.14
N LEU A 206 4.34 -6.62 16.15
CA LEU A 206 5.38 -6.17 17.09
C LEU A 206 4.75 -5.47 18.30
N SER A 207 3.79 -6.12 18.98
CA SER A 207 2.98 -5.48 20.03
C SER A 207 3.80 -4.90 21.18
N GLY A 208 4.91 -5.54 21.58
CA GLY A 208 5.79 -5.00 22.62
C GLY A 208 6.43 -3.67 22.23
N GLU A 209 6.76 -3.47 20.94
CA GLU A 209 7.22 -2.18 20.44
C GLU A 209 6.05 -1.19 20.32
N ALA A 210 4.90 -1.64 19.80
CA ALA A 210 3.71 -0.82 19.65
C ALA A 210 3.28 -0.19 21.00
N ASP A 211 3.23 -1.01 22.05
CA ASP A 211 2.93 -0.58 23.43
C ASP A 211 3.95 0.42 23.97
N GLY A 212 5.19 0.31 23.49
CA GLY A 212 6.26 1.23 23.81
C GLY A 212 6.03 2.66 23.33
N TYR A 213 5.03 2.95 22.48
CA TYR A 213 4.62 4.30 22.09
C TYR A 213 3.47 4.87 22.95
N LEU A 214 2.83 4.06 23.80
CA LEU A 214 1.64 4.45 24.54
C LEU A 214 1.98 5.19 25.83
N ALA A 215 1.18 6.19 26.19
CA ALA A 215 1.24 6.83 27.49
C ALA A 215 0.65 5.92 28.58
N ALA A 216 1.06 6.08 29.84
CA ALA A 216 0.59 5.25 30.95
C ALA A 216 -0.95 5.26 31.15
N GLY A 217 -1.64 6.34 30.74
CA GLY A 217 -3.09 6.48 30.83
C GLY A 217 -3.87 5.99 29.60
N TYR A 218 -3.19 5.51 28.56
CA TYR A 218 -3.80 5.19 27.26
C TYR A 218 -4.96 4.20 27.36
N ALA A 219 -4.78 3.11 28.13
CA ALA A 219 -5.76 2.04 28.26
C ALA A 219 -7.10 2.48 28.88
N CYS A 220 -7.11 3.58 29.63
CA CYS A 220 -8.34 4.17 30.16
C CYS A 220 -9.07 5.05 29.14
N ALA A 221 -8.36 5.53 28.12
CA ALA A 221 -8.85 6.50 27.14
C ALA A 221 -9.18 5.89 25.79
N SER A 222 -8.57 4.75 25.43
CA SER A 222 -8.62 4.17 24.09
C SER A 222 -8.84 2.67 24.11
N ALA A 223 -9.33 2.13 22.99
CA ALA A 223 -9.32 0.70 22.74
C ALA A 223 -7.87 0.18 22.57
N PRO A 224 -7.61 -1.12 22.82
CA PRO A 224 -6.33 -1.75 22.50
C PRO A 224 -5.93 -1.54 21.04
N LEU A 225 -4.63 -1.37 20.77
CA LEU A 225 -4.12 -1.19 19.40
C LEU A 225 -4.55 -2.34 18.47
N SER A 226 -4.58 -3.57 18.97
CA SER A 226 -5.02 -4.74 18.22
C SER A 226 -6.45 -4.62 17.69
N GLU A 227 -7.37 -4.03 18.47
CA GLU A 227 -8.76 -3.80 18.04
C GLU A 227 -8.85 -2.63 17.04
N ILE A 228 -8.01 -1.62 17.20
CA ILE A 228 -7.96 -0.47 16.30
C ILE A 228 -7.53 -0.91 14.89
N VAL A 229 -6.50 -1.75 14.78
CA VAL A 229 -5.97 -2.20 13.48
C VAL A 229 -6.67 -3.44 12.90
N GLU A 230 -7.60 -4.04 13.63
CA GLU A 230 -8.29 -5.25 13.19
C GLU A 230 -8.98 -5.05 11.83
N GLY A 231 -8.66 -5.93 10.87
CA GLY A 231 -9.22 -5.88 9.52
C GLY A 231 -8.55 -4.88 8.57
N PHE A 232 -7.36 -4.37 8.91
CA PHE A 232 -6.57 -3.46 8.07
C PHE A 232 -5.21 -4.06 7.74
N ASP A 233 -4.65 -3.60 6.62
CA ASP A 233 -3.43 -4.15 6.02
C ASP A 233 -2.23 -3.19 6.13
N ALA A 234 -2.48 -1.88 6.23
CA ALA A 234 -1.44 -0.86 6.28
C ALA A 234 -1.89 0.38 7.06
N CYS A 235 -0.91 1.21 7.45
CA CYS A 235 -1.16 2.54 8.02
C CYS A 235 -0.28 3.58 7.31
N VAL A 236 -0.88 4.70 6.92
CA VAL A 236 -0.24 5.76 6.14
C VAL A 236 -0.60 7.15 6.66
N ARG A 237 0.17 8.15 6.25
CA ARG A 237 -0.12 9.57 6.51
C ARG A 237 -1.44 9.98 5.84
N MET A 238 -2.18 10.86 6.49
CA MET A 238 -3.34 11.48 5.86
C MET A 238 -2.87 12.46 4.78
N LYS A 239 -3.22 12.21 3.52
CA LYS A 239 -2.90 13.15 2.44
C LYS A 239 -3.81 14.40 2.45
N PHE A 240 -5.05 14.25 2.93
CA PHE A 240 -6.00 15.34 3.06
C PHE A 240 -6.37 15.54 4.53
N PRO A 241 -6.42 16.79 5.02
CA PRO A 241 -6.90 17.05 6.37
C PRO A 241 -8.37 16.67 6.51
N LEU A 242 -8.75 16.21 7.70
CA LEU A 242 -10.16 15.98 8.01
C LEU A 242 -10.91 17.31 8.15
N PRO A 243 -12.21 17.36 7.79
CA PRO A 243 -13.04 18.54 8.01
C PRO A 243 -13.13 18.99 9.46
N SER A 244 -12.95 18.07 10.43
CA SER A 244 -12.93 18.39 11.86
C SER A 244 -11.68 19.15 12.30
N GLY A 245 -10.61 19.12 11.50
CA GLY A 245 -9.30 19.67 11.86
C GLY A 245 -8.52 18.83 12.89
N GLU A 246 -9.06 17.70 13.34
CA GLU A 246 -8.38 16.79 14.24
C GLU A 246 -7.18 16.12 13.54
N SER A 247 -6.12 15.86 14.32
CA SER A 247 -4.94 15.15 13.82
C SER A 247 -5.27 13.69 13.61
N ALA A 248 -4.91 13.16 12.44
CA ALA A 248 -5.26 11.81 12.04
C ALA A 248 -4.19 11.19 11.15
N VAL A 249 -4.10 9.86 11.23
CA VAL A 249 -3.45 8.98 10.25
C VAL A 249 -4.52 8.08 9.62
N ALA A 250 -4.20 7.36 8.55
CA ALA A 250 -5.15 6.47 7.89
C ALA A 250 -4.73 5.01 8.04
N LEU A 251 -5.66 4.15 8.43
CA LEU A 251 -5.56 2.71 8.19
C LEU A 251 -6.13 2.39 6.81
N LEU A 252 -5.46 1.51 6.08
CA LEU A 252 -5.87 1.07 4.76
C LEU A 252 -6.35 -0.38 4.82
N ARG A 253 -7.49 -0.64 4.18
CA ARG A 253 -7.99 -2.00 3.95
C ARG A 253 -8.34 -2.20 2.49
N LEU A 254 -8.21 -3.44 2.03
CA LEU A 254 -8.69 -3.83 0.71
C LEU A 254 -10.23 -3.87 0.70
N ALA A 255 -10.84 -2.98 -0.07
CA ALA A 255 -12.29 -2.97 -0.32
C ALA A 255 -12.66 -3.76 -1.57
N GLY A 256 -11.72 -3.92 -2.51
CA GLY A 256 -11.84 -4.72 -3.74
C GLY A 256 -10.47 -4.90 -4.38
N ASP A 257 -10.36 -5.69 -5.45
CA ASP A 257 -9.05 -6.16 -6.00
C ASP A 257 -8.01 -5.06 -6.21
N ASN A 258 -8.46 -3.87 -6.60
CA ASN A 258 -7.60 -2.70 -6.89
C ASN A 258 -8.09 -1.43 -6.17
N LEU A 259 -8.84 -1.59 -5.08
CA LEU A 259 -9.50 -0.50 -4.38
C LEU A 259 -9.22 -0.60 -2.89
N LEU A 260 -8.48 0.39 -2.38
CA LEU A 260 -8.23 0.58 -0.96
C LEU A 260 -9.20 1.62 -0.40
N GLU A 261 -9.64 1.40 0.83
CA GLU A 261 -10.36 2.39 1.62
C GLU A 261 -9.46 2.88 2.76
N ALA A 262 -9.28 4.19 2.84
CA ALA A 262 -8.58 4.85 3.94
C ALA A 262 -9.58 5.22 5.04
N VAL A 263 -9.36 4.69 6.25
CA VAL A 263 -10.17 4.95 7.44
C VAL A 263 -9.35 5.78 8.43
N PRO A 264 -9.82 6.95 8.88
CA PRO A 264 -9.07 7.78 9.80
C PRO A 264 -8.93 7.12 11.18
N VAL A 265 -7.75 7.27 11.76
CA VAL A 265 -7.49 7.08 13.18
C VAL A 265 -7.05 8.42 13.75
N LEU A 266 -7.93 9.00 14.57
CA LEU A 266 -7.68 10.25 15.27
C LEU A 266 -6.71 9.98 16.41
N TYR A 267 -5.76 10.88 16.63
CA TYR A 267 -4.77 10.72 17.68
C TYR A 267 -4.55 12.00 18.50
N SER A 268 -4.15 11.81 19.75
CA SER A 268 -3.51 12.85 20.55
C SER A 268 -2.21 12.33 21.17
N VAL A 269 -1.23 13.22 21.30
CA VAL A 269 0.07 12.89 21.87
C VAL A 269 0.48 13.91 22.92
N SER A 270 1.32 13.49 23.85
CA SER A 270 2.08 14.39 24.72
C SER A 270 3.59 14.24 24.53
N PRO A 271 4.37 15.33 24.71
CA PRO A 271 5.82 15.32 24.63
C PRO A 271 6.45 14.80 25.94
N THR A 272 5.96 13.68 26.45
CA THR A 272 6.44 13.08 27.71
C THR A 272 7.65 12.16 27.50
N GLY A 273 8.00 11.88 26.25
CA GLY A 273 9.21 11.13 25.87
C GLY A 273 9.21 9.65 26.21
N GLY A 274 10.28 8.98 25.79
CA GLY A 274 10.59 7.60 26.14
C GLY A 274 11.68 7.00 25.26
N ALA A 275 11.89 5.68 25.37
CA ALA A 275 12.94 4.97 24.64
C ALA A 275 12.76 4.99 23.10
N GLN A 276 11.53 5.22 22.64
CA GLN A 276 11.13 5.18 21.23
C GLN A 276 10.81 6.57 20.65
N GLY A 277 11.33 7.64 21.26
CA GLY A 277 11.19 9.02 20.78
C GLY A 277 10.57 9.98 21.79
N PRO A 278 10.39 11.26 21.41
CA PRO A 278 9.97 12.33 22.31
C PRO A 278 8.46 12.37 22.59
N TYR A 279 7.65 11.56 21.90
CA TYR A 279 6.18 11.58 22.01
C TYR A 279 5.60 10.27 22.54
N ARG A 280 4.45 10.39 23.20
CA ARG A 280 3.61 9.27 23.65
C ARG A 280 2.17 9.49 23.23
N LEU A 281 1.51 8.43 22.80
CA LEU A 281 0.09 8.43 22.42
C LEU A 281 -0.78 8.40 23.67
N GLU A 282 -1.63 9.41 23.82
CA GLU A 282 -2.58 9.50 24.93
C GLU A 282 -3.94 8.92 24.54
N HIS A 283 -4.34 9.15 23.30
CA HIS A 283 -5.61 8.70 22.77
C HIS A 283 -5.50 8.30 21.31
N LEU A 284 -6.13 7.19 20.95
CA LEU A 284 -6.38 6.79 19.57
C LEU A 284 -7.84 6.35 19.42
N ARG A 285 -8.51 6.88 18.38
CA ARG A 285 -9.87 6.50 18.04
C ARG A 285 -10.01 6.34 16.53
N ARG A 286 -10.38 5.13 16.10
CA ARG A 286 -10.79 4.86 14.73
C ARG A 286 -12.16 5.48 14.48
N GLU A 287 -12.32 6.22 13.39
CA GLU A 287 -13.65 6.69 12.98
C GLU A 287 -14.43 5.54 12.36
N GLU A 288 -15.69 5.37 12.80
CA GLU A 288 -16.59 4.43 12.15
C GLU A 288 -17.02 5.02 10.80
N THR A 289 -16.51 4.42 9.73
CA THR A 289 -16.95 4.72 8.36
C THR A 289 -17.77 3.56 7.84
N ALA A 290 -18.98 3.84 7.34
CA ALA A 290 -19.77 2.83 6.65
C ALA A 290 -18.95 2.32 5.43
N PRO A 291 -18.80 0.98 5.29
CA PRO A 291 -18.01 0.39 4.21
C PRO A 291 -18.50 0.85 2.85
N LEU A 292 -17.61 0.78 1.86
CA LEU A 292 -17.97 1.10 0.47
C LEU A 292 -19.14 0.21 -0.02
N PRO A 293 -20.06 0.78 -0.81
CA PRO A 293 -21.25 0.10 -1.30
C PRO A 293 -20.99 -0.92 -2.42
#